data_AF-A0A3N5VTJ8-F1
#
_entry.id   AF-A0A3N5VTJ8-F1
#
_cell.length_a   1.000
_cell.length_b   1.000
_cell.length_c   1.000
_cell.angle_alpha   90.00
_cell.angle_beta   90.00
_cell.angle_gamma   90.00
#
_symmetry.space_group_name_H-M   'P 1'
#
loop_
_entity.id
_entity.type
_entity.pdbx_description
1 polymer ?
#
loop_
_entity_poly.entity_id
_entity_poly.type
_entity_poly.pdbx_seq_one_letter_code
_entity_poly.pdbx_strand_id
1 'polypeptide(L)'
;MDPLIEKPERIAFIAYNIGIYESIQKFASLILSGKINNNIDTNKIAQLLSETLTFYDAGLISQLINVLIGSNPKSTIARIDTNEVDYVIHQLKACGVSLP
;
A
#
# COMPACT_ATOMS: atom_id res chain seq x y z
N MET A 1 19.18 -10.30 5.94
CA MET A 1 18.49 -10.80 7.15
C MET A 1 17.60 -11.95 6.72
N ASP A 2 17.38 -12.95 7.58
CA ASP A 2 16.46 -14.04 7.29
C ASP A 2 15.02 -13.49 7.29
N PRO A 3 14.30 -13.53 6.16
CA PRO A 3 12.93 -12.99 6.06
C PRO A 3 11.93 -13.70 6.99
N LEU A 4 12.32 -14.84 7.58
CA LEU A 4 11.49 -15.63 8.50
C LEU A 4 11.50 -15.12 9.96
N ILE A 5 12.31 -14.10 10.29
CA ILE A 5 12.38 -13.49 11.64
C ILE A 5 11.87 -12.03 11.60
N GLU A 6 10.93 -11.71 10.72
CA GLU A 6 10.16 -10.48 10.87
C GLU A 6 9.00 -10.69 11.84
N LYS A 7 8.92 -9.83 12.86
CA LYS A 7 7.82 -9.88 13.84
C LYS A 7 6.49 -9.64 13.11
N PRO A 8 5.40 -10.37 13.44
CA PRO A 8 4.09 -10.21 12.81
C PRO A 8 3.61 -8.74 12.73
N GLU A 9 3.94 -7.93 13.74
CA GLU A 9 3.63 -6.50 13.77
C GLU A 9 4.30 -5.72 12.64
N ARG A 10 5.51 -6.12 12.22
CA ARG A 10 6.25 -5.48 11.12
C ARG A 10 5.62 -5.81 9.78
N ILE A 11 5.29 -7.08 9.56
CA ILE A 11 4.55 -7.54 8.36
C ILE A 11 3.20 -6.82 8.27
N ALA A 12 2.45 -6.75 9.38
CA ALA A 12 1.17 -6.04 9.43
C ALA A 12 1.32 -4.55 9.14
N PHE A 13 2.37 -3.90 9.67
CA PHE A 13 2.65 -2.50 9.38
C PHE A 13 2.96 -2.26 7.89
N ILE A 14 3.78 -3.10 7.27
CA ILE A 14 4.08 -3.01 5.83
C ILE A 14 2.81 -3.24 5.00
N ALA A 15 2.05 -4.30 5.29
CA ALA A 15 0.80 -4.63 4.58
C ALA A 15 -0.23 -3.49 4.66
N TYR A 16 -0.37 -2.87 5.85
CA TYR A 16 -1.24 -1.70 6.02
C TYR A 16 -0.83 -0.55 5.11
N ASN A 17 0.46 -0.20 5.08
CA ASN A 17 0.94 0.90 4.25
C ASN A 17 0.84 0.60 2.74
N ILE A 18 1.00 -0.66 2.33
CA ILE A 18 0.72 -1.08 0.94
C ILE A 18 -0.75 -0.80 0.57
N GLY A 19 -1.70 -1.16 1.44
CA GLY A 19 -3.13 -0.91 1.19
C GLY A 19 -3.50 0.58 1.16
N ILE A 20 -2.89 1.39 2.01
CA ILE A 20 -3.05 2.85 1.98
C ILE A 20 -2.52 3.44 0.67
N TYR A 21 -1.33 3.02 0.25
CA TYR A 21 -0.71 3.45 -1.00
C TYR A 21 -1.60 3.11 -2.22
N GLU A 22 -2.09 1.88 -2.28
CA GLU A 22 -3.04 1.43 -3.30
C GLU A 22 -4.28 2.32 -3.34
N SER A 23 -4.90 2.55 -2.18
CA SER A 23 -6.14 3.33 -2.08
C SER A 23 -5.96 4.77 -2.57
N ILE A 24 -4.85 5.41 -2.20
CA ILE A 24 -4.52 6.77 -2.64
C ILE A 24 -4.30 6.82 -4.15
N GLN A 25 -3.55 5.88 -4.72
CA GLN A 25 -3.32 5.84 -6.16
C GLN A 25 -4.62 5.69 -6.95
N LYS A 26 -5.46 4.71 -6.58
CA LYS A 26 -6.74 4.48 -7.27
C LYS A 26 -7.62 5.71 -7.22
N PHE A 27 -7.77 6.28 -6.02
CA PHE A 27 -8.63 7.44 -5.81
C PHE A 27 -8.12 8.67 -6.58
N ALA A 28 -6.82 8.96 -6.50
CA ALA A 28 -6.21 10.07 -7.24
C ALA A 28 -6.38 9.90 -8.76
N SER A 29 -6.13 8.70 -9.30
CA SER A 29 -6.30 8.41 -10.73
C SER A 29 -7.74 8.61 -11.19
N LEU A 30 -8.71 8.18 -10.38
CA LEU A 30 -10.13 8.36 -10.67
C LEU A 30 -10.60 9.82 -10.61
N ILE A 31 -10.05 10.63 -9.70
CA ILE A 31 -10.28 12.08 -9.66
C ILE A 31 -9.67 12.75 -10.91
N LEU A 32 -8.41 12.47 -11.20
CA LEU A 32 -7.68 13.08 -12.32
C LEU A 32 -8.29 12.73 -13.68
N SER A 33 -8.91 11.56 -13.80
CA SER A 33 -9.65 11.14 -15.00
C SER A 33 -11.09 11.67 -15.06
N GLY A 34 -11.54 12.43 -14.04
CA GLY A 34 -12.89 12.98 -13.95
C GLY A 34 -13.99 11.95 -13.65
N LYS A 35 -13.61 10.69 -13.39
CA LYS A 35 -14.55 9.59 -13.08
C LYS A 35 -15.15 9.73 -11.69
N ILE A 36 -14.39 10.26 -10.72
CA ILE A 36 -14.91 10.71 -9.42
C ILE A 36 -15.07 12.23 -9.45
N ASN A 37 -16.28 12.71 -9.18
CA ASN A 37 -16.63 14.13 -9.11
C ASN A 37 -17.75 14.35 -8.07
N ASN A 38 -18.21 15.59 -7.88
CA ASN A 38 -19.14 15.94 -6.81
C ASN A 38 -20.55 15.31 -6.93
N ASN A 39 -20.89 14.67 -8.06
CA ASN A 39 -22.22 14.15 -8.33
C ASN A 39 -22.30 12.61 -8.32
N ILE A 40 -21.22 11.92 -7.95
CA ILE A 40 -21.16 10.47 -7.91
C ILE A 40 -21.58 9.93 -6.53
N ASP A 41 -22.33 8.83 -6.51
CA ASP A 41 -22.68 8.15 -5.26
C ASP A 41 -21.56 7.21 -4.77
N THR A 42 -21.64 6.83 -3.50
CA THR A 42 -20.62 6.00 -2.82
C THR A 42 -20.51 4.58 -3.39
N ASN A 43 -21.61 4.01 -3.90
CA ASN A 43 -21.59 2.67 -4.48
C ASN A 43 -20.82 2.68 -5.81
N LYS A 44 -21.01 3.73 -6.61
CA LYS A 44 -20.29 3.88 -7.87
C LYS A 44 -18.80 4.18 -7.64
N ILE A 45 -18.45 4.94 -6.60
CA ILE A 45 -17.04 5.10 -6.17
C ILE A 45 -16.44 3.74 -5.82
N ALA A 46 -17.12 2.93 -5.01
CA ALA A 46 -16.62 1.61 -4.60
C ALA A 46 -16.39 0.67 -5.80
N GLN A 47 -17.33 0.67 -6.76
CA GLN A 47 -17.17 -0.07 -8.01
C GLN A 47 -15.91 0.39 -8.77
N LEU A 48 -15.76 1.70 -8.99
CA LEU A 48 -14.62 2.25 -9.72
C LEU A 48 -13.28 1.93 -9.03
N LEU A 49 -13.23 2.01 -7.70
CA LEU A 49 -12.04 1.62 -6.93
C LEU A 49 -11.74 0.12 -7.08
N SER A 50 -12.75 -0.75 -7.12
CA SER A 50 -12.55 -2.19 -7.33
C SER A 50 -12.02 -2.52 -8.73
N GLU A 51 -12.41 -1.75 -9.76
CA GLU A 51 -12.03 -1.97 -11.17
C GLU A 51 -10.70 -1.29 -11.54
N THR A 52 -10.24 -0.34 -10.74
CA THR A 52 -9.01 0.42 -11.03
C THR A 52 -7.78 -0.41 -10.67
N LEU A 53 -6.87 -0.56 -11.63
CA LEU A 53 -5.57 -1.20 -11.42
C LEU A 53 -4.60 -0.23 -10.74
N THR A 54 -3.69 -0.79 -9.94
CA THR A 54 -2.59 -0.08 -9.28
C THR A 54 -1.26 -0.67 -9.69
N PHE A 55 -0.21 0.10 -9.47
CA PHE A 55 1.15 -0.34 -9.71
C PHE A 55 1.87 -0.49 -8.37
N TYR A 56 2.46 -1.66 -8.13
CA TYR A 56 3.22 -1.93 -6.91
C TYR A 56 4.71 -1.93 -7.22
N ASP A 57 5.40 -0.88 -6.77
CA ASP A 57 6.85 -0.83 -6.77
C ASP A 57 7.34 -0.90 -5.33
N ALA A 58 7.98 -2.03 -4.99
CA ALA A 58 8.47 -2.27 -3.64
C ALA A 58 9.48 -1.22 -3.20
N GLY A 59 10.27 -0.66 -4.12
CA GLY A 59 11.27 0.37 -3.83
C GLY A 59 10.64 1.73 -3.53
N LEU A 60 9.65 2.14 -4.29
CA LEU A 60 8.92 3.37 -4.05
C LEU A 60 8.08 3.27 -2.78
N ILE A 61 7.43 2.13 -2.55
CA ILE A 61 6.66 1.88 -1.33
C ILE A 61 7.60 1.90 -0.11
N SER A 62 8.76 1.25 -0.16
CA SER A 62 9.73 1.27 0.96
C SER A 62 10.24 2.68 1.25
N GLN A 63 10.53 3.47 0.22
CA GLN A 63 10.94 4.88 0.37
C GLN A 63 9.84 5.72 1.03
N LEU A 64 8.59 5.60 0.57
CA LEU A 64 7.46 6.34 1.14
C LEU A 64 7.23 5.97 2.61
N ILE A 65 7.23 4.67 2.93
CA ILE A 65 7.08 4.21 4.31
C ILE A 65 8.22 4.75 5.20
N ASN A 66 9.45 4.75 4.69
CA ASN A 66 10.60 5.27 5.44
C ASN A 66 10.53 6.79 5.65
N VAL A 67 9.96 7.55 4.71
CA VAL A 67 9.67 8.98 4.91
C VAL A 67 8.66 9.16 6.03
N LEU A 68 7.59 8.36 6.08
CA LEU A 68 6.59 8.41 7.15
C LEU A 68 7.21 8.07 8.52
N ILE A 69 8.03 7.03 8.59
CA ILE A 69 8.78 6.66 9.80
C ILE A 69 9.66 7.84 10.25
N GLY A 70 10.46 8.41 9.34
CA GLY A 70 11.37 9.52 9.66
C GLY A 70 10.65 10.81 10.05
N SER A 71 9.43 11.02 9.56
CA SER A 71 8.60 12.18 9.93
C SER A 71 8.01 12.08 11.34
N ASN A 72 8.02 10.89 11.94
CA ASN A 72 7.54 10.66 13.30
C ASN A 72 8.72 10.43 14.27
N PRO A 73 9.16 11.46 15.02
CA PRO A 73 10.33 11.36 15.91
C PRO A 73 10.12 10.39 17.09
N LYS A 74 8.89 9.91 17.34
CA LYS A 74 8.57 8.91 18.35
C LYS A 74 8.45 7.49 17.77
N SER A 75 8.66 7.33 16.46
CA SER A 75 8.58 6.01 15.83
C SER A 75 9.66 5.09 16.40
N THR A 76 9.24 3.92 16.88
CA THR A 76 10.12 2.83 17.30
C THR A 76 10.37 1.84 16.16
N ILE A 77 9.76 2.07 14.99
CA ILE A 77 9.86 1.21 13.82
C ILE A 77 11.18 1.54 13.10
N ALA A 78 12.06 0.54 12.99
CA ALA A 78 13.27 0.65 12.18
C ALA A 78 12.93 0.78 10.69
N ARG A 79 13.84 1.40 9.92
CA ARG A 79 13.73 1.51 8.47
C ARG A 79 13.38 0.18 7.83
N ILE A 80 12.54 0.24 6.80
CA ILE A 80 12.05 -0.91 6.03
C ILE A 80 12.82 -0.99 4.73
N ASP A 81 13.39 -2.16 4.46
CA ASP A 81 14.09 -2.47 3.21
C ASP A 81 13.08 -2.85 2.11
N THR A 82 13.47 -2.62 0.87
CA THR A 82 12.68 -2.99 -0.31
C THR A 82 12.37 -4.50 -0.34
N ASN A 83 13.30 -5.35 0.08
CA ASN A 83 13.09 -6.80 0.11
C ASN A 83 12.01 -7.22 1.10
N GLU A 84 11.84 -6.48 2.20
CA GLU A 84 10.78 -6.74 3.19
C GLU A 84 9.40 -6.38 2.59
N VAL A 85 9.32 -5.26 1.86
CA VAL A 85 8.11 -4.89 1.12
C VAL A 85 7.77 -5.92 0.05
N ASP A 86 8.76 -6.35 -0.72
CA ASP A 86 8.59 -7.36 -1.76
C ASP A 86 8.13 -8.70 -1.18
N TYR A 87 8.73 -9.11 -0.06
CA TYR A 87 8.28 -10.30 0.69
C TYR A 87 6.81 -10.20 1.09
N VAL A 88 6.39 -9.06 1.67
CA VAL A 88 4.99 -8.87 2.09
C VAL A 88 4.04 -8.85 0.89
N ILE A 89 4.41 -8.23 -0.24
CA ILE A 89 3.63 -8.29 -1.48
C ILE A 89 3.43 -9.75 -1.91
N HIS A 90 4.50 -10.57 -1.91
CA HIS A 90 4.40 -11.99 -2.25
C HIS A 90 3.49 -12.77 -1.29
N GLN A 91 3.57 -12.51 0.02
CA GLN A 91 2.68 -13.14 1.01
C GLN A 91 1.22 -12.74 0.80
N LEU A 92 0.94 -11.47 0.52
CA LEU A 92 -0.41 -11.00 0.23
C LEU A 92 -0.97 -11.67 -1.03
N LYS A 93 -0.17 -11.79 -2.10
CA LYS A 93 -0.53 -12.52 -3.33
C LYS A 93 -0.82 -14.00 -3.02
N ALA A 94 0.02 -14.66 -2.22
CA ALA A 94 -0.17 -16.05 -1.82
C ALA A 94 -1.46 -16.27 -1.01
N CYS A 95 -1.87 -15.28 -0.22
CA CYS A 95 -3.13 -15.28 0.53
C CYS A 95 -4.37 -14.93 -0.31
N GLY A 96 -4.23 -14.73 -1.63
CA GLY A 96 -5.33 -14.43 -2.54
C GLY A 96 -5.75 -12.95 -2.55
N VAL A 97 -4.94 -12.05 -1.98
CA VAL A 97 -5.17 -10.61 -2.15
C VAL A 97 -4.87 -10.25 -3.59
N SER A 98 -5.86 -9.66 -4.27
CA SER A 98 -5.76 -9.27 -5.68
C SER A 98 -4.87 -8.05 -5.86
N LEU A 99 -3.56 -8.24 -5.73
CA LEU A 99 -2.53 -7.27 -6.09
C LEU A 99 -2.08 -7.56 -7.54
N PRO A 100 -2.21 -6.62 -8.49
CA PRO A 100 -1.60 -6.76 -9.83
C PRO A 100 -0.10 -7.10 -9.80
#